data_AF-A0A0B6YPS9-F1
#
_entry.id   AF-A0A0B6YPS9-F1
#
_cell.length_a   1.000
_cell.length_b   1.000
_cell.length_c   1.000
_cell.angle_alpha   90.00
_cell.angle_beta   90.00
_cell.angle_gamma   90.00
#
_symmetry.space_group_name_H-M   'P 1'
#
loop_
_entity.id
_entity.type
_entity.pdbx_description
1 polymer ?
#
loop_
_entity_poly.entity_id
_entity_poly.type
_entity_poly.pdbx_seq_one_letter_code
_entity_poly.pdbx_strand_id
1 'polypeptide(L)'
;RLDPTSCLSVRAFADQYLCSTLVEAANKYIQNNFQQVALASDFLTLSKSEVLEILARDELYVSSEEQVFEAVMRWIKHMPESRVADVPELMVKVRLPLLTPQYLSDIVATEDVIKNSLQCRDLLDEARDYHLMPERRLLMQTFKTRPRCCTDIPGFIFA
;
A
#
# COMPACT_ATOMS: atom_id res chain seq x y z
N ARG A 1 -21.23 -15.35 1.17
CA ARG A 1 -20.63 -14.37 0.23
C ARG A 1 -20.00 -13.30 1.09
N LEU A 2 -18.70 -13.02 0.97
CA LEU A 2 -18.10 -11.85 1.61
C LEU A 2 -18.36 -10.64 0.71
N ASP A 3 -18.90 -9.58 1.28
CA ASP A 3 -19.08 -8.29 0.63
C ASP A 3 -17.85 -7.40 0.88
N PRO A 4 -17.48 -6.52 -0.06
CA PRO A 4 -16.25 -5.73 0.03
C PRO A 4 -16.26 -4.71 1.19
N THR A 5 -17.43 -4.28 1.62
CA THR A 5 -17.60 -3.43 2.80
C THR A 5 -17.49 -4.22 4.11
N SER A 6 -18.01 -5.44 4.16
CA SER A 6 -17.98 -6.24 5.39
C SER A 6 -16.70 -7.07 5.57
N CYS A 7 -15.80 -7.12 4.59
CA CYS A 7 -14.64 -8.02 4.67
C CYS A 7 -13.65 -7.65 5.79
N LEU A 8 -13.49 -6.36 6.08
CA LEU A 8 -12.62 -5.87 7.15
C LEU A 8 -13.19 -6.16 8.54
N SER A 9 -14.50 -5.98 8.73
CA SER A 9 -15.17 -6.34 9.98
C SER A 9 -15.13 -7.85 10.21
N VAL A 10 -15.42 -8.64 9.17
CA VAL A 10 -15.32 -10.11 9.23
C VAL A 10 -13.90 -10.57 9.55
N ARG A 11 -12.86 -9.90 9.01
CA ARG A 11 -11.46 -10.16 9.37
C ARG A 11 -11.20 -9.87 10.84
N ALA A 12 -11.61 -8.72 11.35
CA ALA A 12 -11.44 -8.36 12.76
C ALA A 12 -12.15 -9.34 13.70
N PHE A 13 -13.36 -9.78 13.35
CA PHE A 13 -14.07 -10.84 14.07
C PHE A 13 -13.30 -12.16 14.00
N ALA A 14 -12.83 -12.57 12.82
CA ALA A 14 -12.10 -13.82 12.65
C ALA A 14 -10.80 -13.85 13.47
N ASP A 15 -10.10 -12.72 13.55
CA ASP A 15 -8.89 -12.55 14.35
C ASP A 15 -9.19 -12.66 15.85
N GLN A 16 -10.28 -12.02 16.30
CA GLN A 16 -10.75 -12.10 17.69
C GLN A 16 -11.10 -13.55 18.12
N TYR A 17 -11.61 -14.37 17.19
CA TYR A 17 -11.95 -15.77 17.45
C TYR A 17 -10.86 -16.77 17.01
N LEU A 18 -9.65 -16.29 16.68
CA LEU A 18 -8.49 -17.10 16.26
C LEU A 18 -8.81 -18.06 15.09
N CYS A 19 -9.74 -17.67 14.21
CA CYS A 19 -10.13 -18.46 13.06
C CYS A 19 -9.22 -18.14 11.87
N SER A 20 -8.03 -18.76 11.86
CA SER A 20 -7.00 -18.54 10.85
C SER A 20 -7.50 -18.75 9.42
N THR A 21 -8.33 -19.76 9.17
CA THR A 21 -8.90 -20.03 7.84
C THR A 21 -9.80 -18.89 7.34
N LEU A 22 -10.59 -18.27 8.22
CA LEU A 22 -11.46 -17.16 7.87
C LEU A 22 -10.65 -15.86 7.72
N VAL A 23 -9.62 -15.67 8.55
CA VAL A 23 -8.65 -14.57 8.39
C VAL A 23 -7.94 -14.66 7.04
N GLU A 24 -7.47 -15.84 6.63
CA GLU A 24 -6.86 -16.06 5.32
C GLU A 24 -7.84 -15.79 4.16
N ALA A 25 -9.08 -16.28 4.27
CA ALA A 25 -10.09 -16.03 3.24
C ALA A 25 -10.45 -14.54 3.13
N ALA A 26 -10.59 -13.84 4.25
CA ALA A 26 -10.84 -12.40 4.27
C ALA A 26 -9.64 -11.62 3.72
N ASN A 27 -8.42 -11.99 4.09
CA ASN A 27 -7.19 -11.42 3.55
C ASN A 27 -7.09 -11.59 2.03
N LYS A 28 -7.37 -12.79 1.50
CA LYS A 28 -7.38 -13.04 0.05
C LYS A 28 -8.46 -12.21 -0.67
N TYR A 29 -9.59 -11.97 0.00
CA TYR A 29 -10.63 -11.10 -0.52
C TYR A 29 -10.20 -9.62 -0.55
N ILE A 30 -9.60 -9.13 0.55
CA ILE A 30 -9.05 -7.78 0.66
C ILE A 30 -7.96 -7.57 -0.39
N GLN A 31 -7.09 -8.55 -0.59
CA GLN A 31 -6.04 -8.51 -1.60
C GLN A 31 -6.64 -8.36 -3.01
N ASN A 32 -7.64 -9.16 -3.37
CA ASN A 32 -8.28 -9.11 -4.68
C ASN A 32 -9.15 -7.86 -4.92
N ASN A 33 -9.70 -7.26 -3.86
CA ASN A 33 -10.61 -6.11 -3.95
C ASN A 33 -10.05 -4.87 -3.28
N PHE A 34 -8.72 -4.74 -3.17
CA PHE A 34 -8.06 -3.70 -2.39
C PHE A 34 -8.55 -2.30 -2.78
N GLN A 35 -8.77 -2.04 -4.06
CA GLN A 35 -9.28 -0.75 -4.55
C GLN A 35 -10.64 -0.39 -3.92
N GLN A 36 -11.59 -1.33 -3.87
CA GLN A 36 -12.90 -1.05 -3.27
C GLN A 36 -12.82 -0.97 -1.74
N VAL A 37 -11.99 -1.82 -1.13
CA VAL A 37 -11.78 -1.83 0.32
C VAL A 37 -11.13 -0.52 0.78
N ALA A 38 -10.13 -0.01 0.06
CA ALA A 38 -9.45 1.25 0.34
C ALA A 38 -10.40 2.47 0.28
N LEU A 39 -11.42 2.40 -0.57
CA LEU A 39 -12.46 3.44 -0.66
C LEU A 39 -13.50 3.35 0.46
N ALA A 40 -13.68 2.16 1.04
CA ALA A 40 -14.65 1.91 2.10
C ALA A 40 -14.27 2.66 3.39
N SER A 41 -15.30 3.09 4.13
CA SER A 41 -15.13 3.72 5.44
C SER A 41 -14.49 2.78 6.46
N ASP A 42 -14.70 1.47 6.34
CA ASP A 42 -14.11 0.47 7.24
C ASP A 42 -12.58 0.51 7.22
N PHE A 43 -11.96 0.80 6.07
CA PHE A 43 -10.51 0.95 5.97
C PHE A 43 -9.98 2.10 6.81
N LEU A 44 -10.75 3.20 6.94
CA LEU A 44 -10.37 4.38 7.73
C LEU A 44 -10.36 4.09 9.24
N THR A 45 -11.10 3.06 9.67
CA THR A 45 -11.19 2.62 11.07
C THR A 45 -10.06 1.65 11.46
N LEU A 46 -9.30 1.13 10.49
CA LEU A 46 -8.18 0.23 10.75
C LEU A 46 -7.07 0.92 11.54
N SER A 47 -6.39 0.14 12.37
CA SER A 47 -5.21 0.57 13.10
C SER A 47 -3.98 0.65 12.17
N LYS A 48 -2.96 1.39 12.60
CA LYS A 48 -1.68 1.50 11.88
C LYS A 48 -1.09 0.12 11.54
N SER A 49 -1.05 -0.79 12.51
CA SER A 49 -0.47 -2.13 12.34
C SER A 49 -1.20 -2.91 11.25
N GLU A 50 -2.53 -2.86 11.25
CA GLU A 50 -3.37 -3.52 10.26
C GLU A 50 -3.13 -2.97 8.86
N VAL A 51 -3.04 -1.65 8.72
CA VAL A 51 -2.75 -0.99 7.45
C VAL A 51 -1.33 -1.35 6.98
N LEU A 52 -0.33 -1.35 7.86
CA LEU A 52 1.04 -1.75 7.53
C LEU A 52 1.11 -3.21 7.08
N GLU A 53 0.38 -4.12 7.72
CA GLU A 53 0.32 -5.53 7.32
C GLU A 53 -0.33 -5.70 5.95
N ILE A 54 -1.40 -4.96 5.67
CA ILE A 54 -2.03 -4.97 4.35
C ILE A 54 -1.04 -4.44 3.31
N LEU A 55 -0.42 -3.28 3.54
CA LEU A 55 0.53 -2.65 2.61
C LEU A 55 1.82 -3.44 2.41
N ALA A 56 2.25 -4.19 3.41
CA ALA A 56 3.43 -5.05 3.34
C ALA A 56 3.24 -6.28 2.44
N ARG A 57 2.00 -6.62 2.09
CA ARG A 57 1.71 -7.77 1.21
C ARG A 57 2.00 -7.43 -0.24
N ASP A 58 2.84 -8.26 -0.86
CA ASP A 58 3.18 -8.20 -2.27
C ASP A 58 2.03 -8.60 -3.21
N GLU A 59 1.03 -9.31 -2.70
CA GLU A 59 -0.07 -9.90 -3.50
C GLU A 59 -1.32 -8.99 -3.58
N LEU A 60 -1.20 -7.70 -3.25
CA LEU A 60 -2.33 -6.78 -3.38
C LEU A 60 -2.65 -6.55 -4.86
N TYR A 61 -3.88 -6.88 -5.26
CA TYR A 61 -4.39 -6.68 -6.62
C TYR A 61 -4.68 -5.20 -6.84
N VAL A 62 -3.64 -4.47 -7.25
CA VAL A 62 -3.69 -3.04 -7.56
C VAL A 62 -3.19 -2.83 -8.99
N SER A 63 -3.89 -1.98 -9.74
CA SER A 63 -3.47 -1.68 -11.12
C SER A 63 -2.24 -0.77 -11.16
N SER A 64 -2.03 0.04 -10.12
CA SER A 64 -0.84 0.85 -9.93
C SER A 64 -0.60 1.13 -8.45
N GLU A 65 0.65 1.41 -8.07
CA GLU A 65 1.01 1.85 -6.71
C GLU A 65 0.40 3.23 -6.38
N GLU A 66 -0.11 3.97 -7.38
CA GLU A 66 -0.82 5.23 -7.16
C GLU A 66 -2.07 5.01 -6.31
N GLN A 67 -2.79 3.90 -6.52
CA GLN A 67 -3.96 3.54 -5.72
C GLN A 67 -3.59 3.22 -4.26
N VAL A 68 -2.42 2.62 -4.05
CA VAL A 68 -1.89 2.32 -2.71
C VAL A 68 -1.56 3.62 -2.00
N PHE A 69 -0.90 4.55 -2.69
CA PHE A 69 -0.60 5.87 -2.17
C PHE A 69 -1.88 6.65 -1.84
N GLU A 70 -2.87 6.66 -2.72
CA GLU A 70 -4.15 7.34 -2.49
C GLU A 70 -4.88 6.76 -1.26
N ALA A 71 -4.90 5.43 -1.12
CA ALA A 71 -5.47 4.75 0.05
C ALA A 71 -4.79 5.20 1.36
N VAL A 72 -3.45 5.24 1.37
CA VAL A 72 -2.66 5.69 2.51
C VAL A 72 -2.96 7.16 2.84
N MET A 73 -2.99 8.02 1.82
CA MET A 73 -3.31 9.43 2.01
C MET A 73 -4.72 9.64 2.55
N ARG A 74 -5.71 8.88 2.06
CA ARG A 74 -7.07 8.91 2.57
C ARG A 74 -7.13 8.50 4.04
N TRP A 75 -6.38 7.48 4.43
CA TRP A 75 -6.29 7.02 5.82
C TRP A 75 -5.62 8.05 6.73
N ILE A 76 -4.54 8.72 6.28
CA ILE A 76 -3.87 9.78 7.03
C ILE A 76 -4.79 11.00 7.18
N LYS A 77 -5.42 11.45 6.08
CA LYS A 77 -6.32 12.62 6.05
C LYS A 77 -7.55 12.45 6.94
N HIS A 78 -7.92 11.22 7.29
CA HIS A 78 -9.00 10.96 8.23
C HIS A 78 -8.70 11.39 9.67
N MET A 79 -7.44 11.26 10.14
CA MET A 79 -7.01 11.71 11.48
C MET A 79 -5.58 12.27 11.43
N PRO A 80 -5.38 13.47 10.87
CA PRO A 80 -4.04 14.02 10.66
C PRO A 80 -3.28 14.25 11.97
N GLU A 81 -3.96 14.65 13.05
CA GLU A 81 -3.30 15.00 14.31
C GLU A 81 -2.53 13.84 14.95
N SER A 82 -3.05 12.62 14.85
CA SER A 82 -2.39 11.43 15.40
C SER A 82 -1.63 10.61 14.36
N ARG A 83 -2.06 10.64 13.09
CA ARG A 83 -1.52 9.76 12.04
C ARG A 83 -0.38 10.38 11.24
N VAL A 84 -0.15 11.70 11.33
CA VAL A 84 0.99 12.37 10.67
C VAL A 84 2.33 11.80 11.13
N ALA A 85 2.44 11.35 12.39
CA ALA A 85 3.64 10.70 12.91
C ALA A 85 3.91 9.33 12.26
N ASP A 86 2.88 8.64 11.77
CA ASP A 86 2.98 7.29 11.19
C ASP A 86 3.21 7.29 9.67
N VAL A 87 3.08 8.45 9.03
CA VAL A 87 3.30 8.66 7.58
C VAL A 87 4.61 8.04 7.10
N PRO A 88 5.79 8.32 7.70
CA PRO A 88 7.04 7.78 7.17
C PRO A 88 7.08 6.25 7.17
N GLU A 89 6.55 5.58 8.19
CA GLU A 89 6.50 4.11 8.23
C GLU A 89 5.59 3.53 7.15
N LEU A 90 4.45 4.18 6.90
CA LEU A 90 3.53 3.80 5.83
C LEU A 90 4.18 4.04 4.46
N MET A 91 4.84 5.17 4.26
CA MET A 91 5.50 5.56 3.02
C MET A 91 6.67 4.65 2.66
N VAL A 92 7.34 4.02 3.63
CA VAL A 92 8.36 2.98 3.37
C VAL A 92 7.74 1.73 2.74
N LYS A 93 6.47 1.42 3.05
CA LYS A 93 5.75 0.27 2.50
C LYS A 93 5.10 0.57 1.14
N VAL A 94 4.82 1.85 0.85
CA VAL A 94 4.44 2.31 -0.48
C VAL A 94 5.68 2.27 -1.37
N ARG A 95 5.63 1.53 -2.48
CA ARG A 95 6.80 1.41 -3.36
C ARG A 95 6.90 2.63 -4.26
N LEU A 96 7.30 3.76 -3.69
CA LEU A 96 7.49 5.03 -4.39
C LEU A 96 8.29 4.91 -5.71
N PRO A 97 9.36 4.09 -5.80
CA PRO A 97 10.11 3.93 -7.06
C PRO A 97 9.32 3.29 -8.22
N LEU A 98 8.14 2.70 -7.93
CA LEU A 98 7.24 2.14 -8.94
C LEU A 98 6.18 3.15 -9.42
N LEU A 99 6.07 4.31 -8.76
CA LEU A 99 5.21 5.39 -9.23
C LEU A 99 5.86 6.06 -10.46
N THR A 100 5.06 6.77 -11.25
CA THR A 100 5.64 7.54 -12.35
C THR A 100 6.34 8.80 -11.81
N PRO A 101 7.42 9.27 -12.45
CA PRO A 101 8.13 10.48 -12.02
C PRO A 101 7.23 11.73 -12.07
N GLN A 102 6.22 11.73 -12.95
CA GLN A 102 5.17 12.75 -13.02
C GLN A 102 4.33 12.73 -11.74
N TYR A 103 3.81 11.58 -11.33
CA TYR A 103 2.99 11.45 -10.12
C TYR A 103 3.77 11.80 -8.84
N LEU A 104 5.04 11.38 -8.76
CA LEU A 104 5.94 11.73 -7.65
C LEU A 104 6.12 13.25 -7.51
N SER A 105 6.21 13.97 -8.63
CA SER A 105 6.46 15.42 -8.61
C SER A 105 5.20 16.27 -8.51
N ASP A 106 4.10 15.83 -9.13
CA ASP A 106 2.85 16.58 -9.19
C ASP A 106 1.98 16.35 -7.95
N ILE A 107 1.90 15.10 -7.48
CA ILE A 107 1.02 14.69 -6.37
C ILE A 107 1.84 14.51 -5.09
N VAL A 108 2.79 13.58 -5.07
CA VAL A 108 3.49 13.17 -3.84
C VAL A 108 4.30 14.33 -3.24
N ALA A 109 5.02 15.08 -4.07
CA ALA A 109 5.80 16.23 -3.63
C ALA A 109 4.93 17.43 -3.20
N THR A 110 3.66 17.46 -3.58
CA THR A 110 2.74 18.57 -3.29
C THR A 110 2.04 18.41 -1.93
N GLU A 111 1.86 17.17 -1.48
CA GLU A 111 1.19 16.84 -0.20
C GLU A 111 1.95 17.38 1.03
N ASP A 112 1.26 18.16 1.87
CA ASP A 112 1.85 18.82 3.03
C ASP A 112 2.46 17.85 4.04
N VAL A 113 1.83 16.68 4.22
CA VAL A 113 2.34 15.63 5.13
C VAL A 113 3.70 15.08 4.69
N ILE A 114 3.96 15.07 3.38
CA ILE A 114 5.24 14.64 2.80
C ILE A 114 6.26 15.78 2.92
N LYS A 115 5.87 17.02 2.59
CA LYS A 115 6.74 18.20 2.68
C LYS A 115 7.25 18.45 4.10
N ASN A 116 6.39 18.22 5.10
CA ASN A 116 6.70 18.44 6.51
C ASN A 116 7.52 17.30 7.14
N SER A 117 7.68 16.16 6.46
CA SER A 117 8.42 15.02 6.98
C SER A 117 9.75 14.84 6.24
N LEU A 118 10.87 14.99 6.95
CA LEU A 118 12.21 14.76 6.39
C LEU A 118 12.37 13.34 5.83
N GLN A 119 11.91 12.33 6.57
CA GLN A 119 12.00 10.93 6.13
C GLN A 119 11.21 10.68 4.85
N CYS A 120 10.03 11.30 4.69
CA CYS A 120 9.25 11.12 3.47
C CYS A 120 9.91 11.81 2.26
N ARG A 121 10.59 12.93 2.48
CA ARG A 121 11.39 13.59 1.45
C ARG A 121 12.58 12.75 1.02
N ASP A 122 13.31 12.15 1.96
CA ASP A 122 14.42 11.25 1.63
C ASP A 122 13.94 10.06 0.77
N LEU A 123 12.78 9.50 1.11
CA LEU A 123 12.16 8.42 0.32
C LEU A 123 11.74 8.88 -1.09
N LEU A 124 11.26 10.11 -1.22
CA LEU A 124 10.89 10.71 -2.50
C LEU A 124 12.12 10.96 -3.38
N ASP A 125 13.21 11.46 -2.78
CA ASP A 125 14.47 11.67 -3.48
C ASP A 125 15.10 10.33 -3.91
N GLU A 126 15.06 9.30 -3.05
CA GLU A 126 15.46 7.93 -3.41
C GLU A 126 14.67 7.39 -4.63
N ALA A 127 13.36 7.62 -4.67
CA ALA A 127 12.52 7.22 -5.79
C ALA A 127 12.84 8.02 -7.07
N ARG A 128 13.12 9.32 -6.96
CA ARG A 128 13.56 10.14 -8.10
C ARG A 128 14.90 9.68 -8.65
N ASP A 129 15.88 9.42 -7.78
CA ASP A 129 17.19 8.87 -8.16
C ASP A 129 17.05 7.54 -8.90
N TYR A 130 16.11 6.67 -8.47
CA TYR A 130 15.81 5.41 -9.18
C TYR A 130 15.34 5.63 -10.63
N HIS A 131 14.58 6.68 -10.90
CA HIS A 131 14.19 7.04 -12.28
C HIS A 131 15.33 7.69 -13.07
N LEU A 132 16.19 8.48 -12.41
CA LEU A 132 17.33 9.18 -13.00
C LEU A 132 18.50 8.25 -13.36
N MET A 133 18.65 7.11 -12.69
CA MET A 133 19.74 6.15 -12.91
C MET A 133 19.26 4.76 -13.39
N PRO A 134 18.73 4.64 -14.63
CA PRO A 134 18.23 3.38 -15.16
C PRO A 134 19.30 2.27 -15.22
N GLU A 135 20.58 2.63 -15.38
CA GLU A 135 21.72 1.70 -15.45
C GLU A 135 22.06 1.04 -14.10
N ARG A 136 21.63 1.64 -12.97
CA ARG A 136 21.82 1.10 -11.61
C ARG A 136 20.63 0.28 -11.10
N ARG A 137 19.56 0.12 -11.90
CA ARG A 137 18.38 -0.66 -11.52
C ARG A 137 18.69 -2.11 -11.16
N LEU A 138 19.75 -2.68 -11.74
CA LEU A 138 20.23 -4.03 -11.43
C LEU A 138 20.92 -4.12 -10.05
N LEU A 139 21.45 -3.00 -9.53
CA LEU A 139 22.16 -2.93 -8.24
C LEU A 139 21.26 -2.46 -7.09
N MET A 140 20.12 -1.83 -7.39
CA MET A 140 19.14 -1.30 -6.41
C MET A 140 17.92 -2.21 -6.23
N GLN A 141 18.10 -3.54 -6.37
CA GLN A 141 17.02 -4.52 -6.21
C GLN A 141 16.67 -4.73 -4.72
N THR A 142 15.78 -3.89 -4.19
CA THR A 142 15.28 -3.94 -2.82
C THR A 142 13.76 -4.17 -2.84
N PHE A 143 13.12 -4.43 -1.70
CA PHE A 143 11.66 -4.55 -1.58
C PHE A 143 10.89 -3.38 -2.25
N LYS A 144 11.49 -2.19 -2.31
CA LYS A 144 10.93 -0.98 -2.93
C LYS A 144 10.96 -0.96 -4.46
N THR A 145 11.75 -1.83 -5.11
CA THR A 145 11.95 -1.84 -6.58
C THR A 145 11.41 -3.11 -7.24
N ARG A 146 10.82 -4.02 -6.46
CA ARG A 146 10.09 -5.18 -6.97
C ARG A 146 8.61 -4.83 -7.17
N PRO A 147 8.06 -4.95 -8.39
CA PRO A 147 6.62 -4.82 -8.58
C PRO A 147 5.88 -5.89 -7.77
N ARG A 148 4.69 -5.53 -7.28
CA ARG A 148 3.77 -6.46 -6.60
C ARG A 148 3.47 -7.61 -7.57
N CYS A 149 3.96 -8.80 -7.24
CA CYS A 149 3.64 -10.00 -7.99
C CYS A 149 2.33 -10.57 -7.46
N CYS A 150 1.21 -10.22 -8.09
CA CYS A 150 0.07 -11.12 -8.09
C CYS A 150 0.49 -12.38 -8.84
N THR A 151 0.80 -13.45 -8.12
CA THR A 151 1.07 -14.78 -8.69
C THR A 151 -0.21 -15.46 -9.21
N ASP A 152 -1.39 -14.94 -8.87
CA ASP A 152 -2.69 -15.38 -9.41
C ASP A 152 -2.99 -14.69 -10.77
N ILE A 153 -2.08 -14.78 -11.74
CA ILE A 153 -2.45 -14.63 -13.16
C ILE A 153 -2.83 -16.03 -13.65
N PRO A 154 -4.13 -16.37 -13.83
CA PRO A 154 -4.51 -17.61 -14.49
C PRO A 154 -4.09 -17.49 -15.96
N GLY A 155 -2.89 -17.98 -16.30
CA GLY A 155 -2.42 -17.93 -17.68
C GLY A 155 -0.94 -18.26 -17.93
N PHE A 156 -0.07 -18.22 -16.91
CA PHE A 156 1.32 -18.62 -17.09
C PHE A 156 1.53 -20.09 -16.73
N ILE A 157 1.11 -20.96 -17.66
CA ILE A 157 1.68 -22.29 -17.76
C ILE A 157 3.12 -22.06 -18.24
N PHE A 158 4.10 -22.30 -17.37
CA PHE A 158 5.48 -22.48 -17.80
C PHE A 158 5.50 -23.67 -18.76
N ALA A 159 5.73 -23.38 -20.04
CA ALA A 159 6.10 -24.35 -21.06
C ALA A 159 7.63 -24.46 -21.12
#